data_AF-A0A8J2PDE5-F1
#
_entry.id   AF-A0A8J2PDE5-F1
#
_cell.length_a   1.000
_cell.length_b   1.000
_cell.length_c   1.000
_cell.angle_alpha   90.00
_cell.angle_beta   90.00
_cell.angle_gamma   90.00
#
_symmetry.space_group_name_H-M   'P 1'
#
loop_
_entity.id
_entity.type
_entity.pdbx_description
1 polymer ?
#
loop_
_entity_poly.entity_id
_entity_poly.type
_entity_poly.pdbx_seq_one_letter_code
_entity_poly.pdbx_strand_id
1 'polypeptide(L)'
;MRKVYLESLLRQDIGWYDTVQDSRFVSGVSEDIGKVQEAGEKLGLCIYYLFTSVMCFTVSLYYGWLLTLIVTPVIGVVAVVVSSFQARMTVQEQKAYTKSGSIAQEVLANIKTVMAFSGQRKEFKRYDDGSVFALTAGKKRGLVSAIGNGTLWFFNYVSQALALWYGIKLILDGERTCGTESTFTSQNLLIVYFSIFFGLINIGQSLYYLDVISIGRGAAAAIYKVIDRVPVIDSYADTGIVPSQRLSGTVEFLNVTFSYPSRQDVQ
;
A
#
# COMPACT_ATOMS: atom_id res chain seq x y z
N MET A 1 10.75 6.88 18.45
CA MET A 1 9.72 7.55 17.63
C MET A 1 8.45 7.89 18.42
N ARG A 2 7.75 6.92 19.03
CA ARG A 2 6.50 7.18 19.81
C ARG A 2 6.62 8.31 20.85
N LYS A 3 7.66 8.27 21.68
CA LYS A 3 7.92 9.31 22.71
C LYS A 3 8.08 10.70 22.09
N VAL A 4 8.95 10.82 21.09
CA VAL A 4 9.24 12.10 20.41
C VAL A 4 8.03 12.65 19.68
N TYR A 5 7.25 11.79 19.02
CA TYR A 5 6.01 12.19 18.37
C TYR A 5 4.97 12.70 19.39
N LEU A 6 4.78 11.98 20.51
CA LEU A 6 3.88 12.41 21.58
C LEU A 6 4.33 13.74 22.23
N GLU A 7 5.62 13.89 22.49
CA GLU A 7 6.21 15.12 23.03
C GLU A 7 6.02 16.31 22.07
N SER A 8 6.31 16.10 20.78
CA SER A 8 6.10 17.12 19.74
C SER A 8 4.64 17.46 19.57
N LEU A 9 3.74 16.48 19.73
CA LEU A 9 2.29 16.69 19.69
C LEU A 9 1.84 17.55 20.86
N LEU A 10 2.25 17.25 22.10
CA LEU A 10 1.92 18.04 23.29
C LEU A 10 2.52 19.45 23.29
N ARG A 11 3.60 19.67 22.52
CA ARG A 11 4.24 20.99 22.34
C ARG A 11 3.48 21.92 21.38
N GLN A 12 2.55 21.41 20.55
CA GLN A 12 1.87 22.24 19.54
C GLN A 12 0.93 23.28 20.18
N ASP A 13 0.78 24.43 19.51
CA ASP A 13 -0.12 25.51 19.93
C ASP A 13 -1.61 25.15 19.72
N ILE A 14 -2.50 25.79 20.49
CA ILE A 14 -3.94 25.51 20.42
C ILE A 14 -4.56 25.80 19.04
N GLY A 15 -4.03 26.79 18.31
CA GLY A 15 -4.49 27.13 16.96
C GLY A 15 -4.20 26.02 15.94
N TRP A 16 -3.14 25.24 16.13
CA TRP A 16 -2.89 24.04 15.34
C TRP A 16 -3.98 22.99 15.52
N TYR A 17 -4.44 22.76 16.75
CA TYR A 17 -5.53 21.83 17.01
C TYR A 17 -6.87 22.31 16.43
N ASP A 18 -7.11 23.62 16.38
CA ASP A 18 -8.31 24.20 15.76
C ASP A 18 -8.32 24.08 14.23
N THR A 19 -7.14 24.04 13.60
CA THR A 19 -7.00 23.96 12.12
C THR A 19 -6.91 22.52 11.61
N VAL A 20 -6.40 21.59 12.43
CA VAL A 20 -6.37 20.17 12.11
C VAL A 20 -7.75 19.57 12.41
N GLN A 21 -8.67 19.68 11.45
CA GLN A 21 -10.05 19.19 11.57
C GLN A 21 -10.17 17.67 11.73
N ASP A 22 -9.17 16.90 11.29
CA ASP A 22 -9.19 15.45 11.42
C ASP A 22 -8.52 15.01 12.72
N SER A 23 -9.20 14.21 13.54
CA SER A 23 -8.63 13.44 14.67
C SER A 23 -7.54 12.43 14.26
N ARG A 24 -7.03 12.54 13.04
CA ARG A 24 -5.99 11.70 12.43
C ARG A 24 -4.66 11.76 13.18
N PHE A 25 -4.39 12.84 13.92
CA PHE A 25 -3.20 12.94 14.75
C PHE A 25 -3.20 11.89 15.88
N VAL A 26 -4.38 11.50 16.37
CA VAL A 26 -4.55 10.44 17.39
C VAL A 26 -4.30 9.06 16.77
N SER A 27 -4.86 8.79 15.58
CA SER A 27 -4.59 7.54 14.86
C SER A 27 -3.11 7.43 14.46
N GLY A 28 -2.44 8.56 14.22
CA GLY A 28 -1.01 8.60 13.90
C GLY A 28 -0.11 7.98 14.98
N VAL A 29 -0.49 8.06 16.26
CA VAL A 29 0.30 7.53 17.39
C VAL A 29 0.37 5.99 17.36
N SER A 30 -0.70 5.31 17.00
CA SER A 30 -0.76 3.84 17.02
C SER A 30 -0.65 3.22 15.63
N GLU A 31 -1.42 3.74 14.66
CA GLU A 31 -1.56 3.12 13.35
C GLU A 31 -0.39 3.48 12.43
N ASP A 32 -0.08 4.77 12.29
CA ASP A 32 0.97 5.22 11.36
C ASP A 32 2.36 4.85 11.85
N ILE A 33 2.62 4.93 13.17
CA ILE A 33 3.87 4.42 13.74
C ILE A 33 3.98 2.89 13.55
N GLY A 34 2.87 2.16 13.62
CA GLY A 34 2.82 0.73 13.31
C GLY A 34 3.24 0.43 11.86
N LYS A 35 2.68 1.19 10.90
CA LYS A 35 3.06 1.07 9.47
C LYS A 35 4.54 1.36 9.22
N VAL A 36 5.12 2.34 9.92
CA VAL A 36 6.55 2.66 9.82
C VAL A 36 7.41 1.52 10.37
N GLN A 37 7.01 0.93 11.51
CA GLN A 37 7.71 -0.22 12.07
C GLN A 37 7.66 -1.42 11.12
N GLU A 38 6.49 -1.73 10.59
CA GLU A 38 6.31 -2.83 9.63
C GLU A 38 7.18 -2.60 8.38
N ALA A 39 7.19 -1.39 7.82
CA ALA A 39 8.06 -1.06 6.70
C ALA A 39 9.55 -1.28 7.01
N GLY A 40 9.99 -0.95 8.23
CA GLY A 40 11.36 -1.22 8.69
C GLY A 40 11.70 -2.72 8.73
N GLU A 41 10.79 -3.54 9.27
CA GLU A 41 10.95 -5.00 9.32
C GLU A 41 10.95 -5.63 7.93
N LYS A 42 10.09 -5.15 7.02
CA LYS A 42 9.99 -5.67 5.64
C LYS A 42 11.12 -5.20 4.71
N LEU A 43 11.83 -4.13 5.05
CA LEU A 43 12.94 -3.62 4.24
C LEU A 43 14.07 -4.65 4.10
N GLY A 44 14.44 -5.33 5.18
CA GLY A 44 15.45 -6.40 5.15
C GLY A 44 15.02 -7.57 4.26
N LEU A 45 13.75 -7.97 4.35
CA LEU A 45 13.18 -9.01 3.49
C LEU A 45 13.16 -8.58 2.03
N CYS A 46 12.79 -7.33 1.73
CA CYS A 46 12.81 -6.81 0.37
C CYS A 46 14.20 -6.89 -0.27
N ILE A 47 15.24 -6.48 0.47
CA ILE A 47 16.64 -6.56 0.00
C ILE A 47 17.04 -8.02 -0.23
N TYR A 48 16.71 -8.92 0.71
CA TYR A 48 16.98 -10.35 0.59
C TYR A 48 16.34 -10.96 -0.68
N TYR A 49 15.07 -10.67 -0.93
CA TYR A 49 14.36 -11.19 -2.11
C TYR A 49 14.87 -10.60 -3.43
N LEU A 50 15.22 -9.31 -3.46
CA LEU A 50 15.85 -8.69 -4.62
C LEU A 50 17.21 -9.32 -4.93
N PHE A 51 18.05 -9.47 -3.90
CA PHE A 51 19.38 -10.03 -4.08
C PHE A 51 19.31 -11.50 -4.54
N THR A 52 18.44 -12.29 -3.91
CA THR A 52 18.21 -13.69 -4.30
C THR A 52 17.71 -13.79 -5.73
N SER A 53 16.81 -12.89 -6.15
CA SER A 53 16.33 -12.84 -7.52
C SER A 53 17.46 -12.56 -8.52
N VAL A 54 18.29 -11.53 -8.26
CA VAL A 54 19.45 -11.21 -9.11
C VAL A 54 20.39 -12.41 -9.22
N MET A 55 20.69 -13.08 -8.10
CA MET A 55 21.51 -14.29 -8.09
C MET A 55 20.90 -15.41 -8.95
N CYS A 56 19.60 -15.68 -8.80
CA CYS A 56 18.89 -16.66 -9.64
C CYS A 56 18.97 -16.32 -11.14
N PHE A 57 18.79 -15.06 -11.52
CA PHE A 57 18.90 -14.64 -12.92
C PHE A 57 20.33 -14.78 -13.45
N THR A 58 21.35 -14.39 -12.67
CA THR A 58 22.75 -14.54 -13.08
C THR A 58 23.15 -16.00 -13.28
N VAL A 59 22.75 -16.90 -12.38
CA VAL A 59 22.97 -18.36 -12.52
C VAL A 59 22.27 -18.88 -13.78
N SER A 60 21.03 -18.47 -14.01
CA SER A 60 20.28 -18.90 -15.19
C SER A 60 20.94 -18.44 -16.50
N LEU A 61 21.46 -17.22 -16.55
CA LEU A 61 22.15 -16.67 -17.73
C LEU A 61 23.50 -17.37 -17.98
N TYR A 62 24.21 -17.75 -16.91
CA TYR A 62 25.47 -18.48 -17.01
C TYR A 62 25.30 -19.87 -17.63
N TYR A 63 24.32 -20.64 -17.15
CA TYR A 63 24.09 -22.01 -17.64
C TYR A 63 23.32 -22.07 -18.96
N GLY A 64 22.42 -21.12 -19.23
CA GLY A 64 21.51 -21.16 -20.38
C GLY A 64 21.00 -19.80 -20.84
N TRP A 65 21.89 -19.02 -21.46
CA TRP A 65 21.57 -17.68 -21.95
C TRP A 65 20.44 -17.64 -23.00
N LEU A 66 20.33 -18.64 -23.88
CA LEU A 66 19.30 -18.63 -24.94
C LEU A 66 17.89 -18.85 -24.39
N LEU A 67 17.75 -19.77 -23.43
CA LEU A 67 16.47 -20.11 -22.79
C LEU A 67 15.98 -18.99 -21.88
N THR A 68 16.88 -18.42 -21.08
CA THR A 68 16.56 -17.30 -20.20
C THR A 68 16.09 -16.07 -20.95
N LEU A 69 16.73 -15.74 -22.07
CA LEU A 69 16.40 -14.56 -22.86
C LEU A 69 15.04 -14.67 -23.55
N ILE A 70 14.57 -15.88 -23.86
CA ILE A 70 13.24 -16.13 -24.44
C ILE A 70 12.17 -16.14 -23.35
N VAL A 71 12.42 -16.83 -22.23
CA VAL A 71 11.40 -17.09 -21.20
C VAL A 71 11.15 -15.87 -20.30
N THR A 72 12.20 -15.12 -19.95
CA THR A 72 12.10 -13.94 -19.07
C THR A 72 11.15 -12.86 -19.59
N PRO A 73 11.25 -12.37 -20.85
CA PRO A 73 10.36 -11.32 -21.35
C PRO A 73 8.92 -11.82 -21.55
N VAL A 74 8.72 -13.09 -21.94
CA VAL A 74 7.38 -13.66 -22.09
C VAL A 74 6.64 -13.66 -20.75
N ILE A 75 7.29 -14.12 -19.68
CA ILE A 75 6.69 -14.11 -18.35
C ILE A 75 6.52 -12.68 -17.82
N GLY A 76 7.48 -11.79 -18.08
CA GLY A 76 7.38 -10.37 -17.71
C GLY A 76 6.19 -9.66 -18.36
N VAL A 77 5.98 -9.85 -19.66
CA VAL A 77 4.82 -9.26 -20.39
C VAL A 77 3.51 -9.81 -19.84
N VAL A 78 3.42 -11.12 -19.62
CA VAL A 78 2.22 -11.73 -19.02
C VAL A 78 1.96 -11.15 -17.63
N ALA A 79 2.99 -11.01 -16.78
CA ALA A 79 2.84 -10.44 -15.44
C ALA A 79 2.39 -8.97 -15.45
N VAL A 80 2.89 -8.15 -16.38
CA VAL A 80 2.50 -6.74 -16.50
C VAL A 80 1.06 -6.59 -16.99
N VAL A 81 0.68 -7.31 -18.05
CA VAL A 81 -0.70 -7.27 -18.57
C VAL A 81 -1.69 -7.67 -17.48
N VAL A 82 -1.33 -8.71 -16.72
CA VAL A 82 -2.16 -9.22 -15.65
C VAL A 82 -2.28 -8.26 -14.48
N SER A 83 -1.16 -7.75 -13.97
CA SER A 83 -1.16 -6.86 -12.82
C SER A 83 -1.95 -5.60 -13.12
N SER A 84 -1.85 -5.09 -14.35
CA SER A 84 -2.66 -3.97 -14.83
C SER A 84 -4.16 -4.30 -14.90
N PHE A 85 -4.52 -5.52 -15.31
CA PHE A 85 -5.90 -5.97 -15.35
C PHE A 85 -6.48 -6.14 -13.95
N GLN A 86 -5.73 -6.76 -13.03
CA GLN A 86 -6.12 -6.90 -11.63
C GLN A 86 -6.25 -5.54 -10.94
N ALA A 87 -5.32 -4.60 -11.15
CA ALA A 87 -5.39 -3.26 -10.57
C ALA A 87 -6.65 -2.50 -11.03
N ARG A 88 -7.00 -2.58 -12.32
CA ARG A 88 -8.27 -2.03 -12.85
C ARG A 88 -9.48 -2.72 -12.22
N MET A 89 -9.36 -4.03 -12.04
CA MET A 89 -10.22 -4.91 -11.23
C MET A 89 -10.58 -4.25 -9.89
N THR A 90 -9.54 -4.09 -9.07
CA THR A 90 -9.53 -3.59 -7.70
C THR A 90 -10.12 -2.19 -7.56
N VAL A 91 -9.78 -1.27 -8.48
CA VAL A 91 -10.32 0.09 -8.45
C VAL A 91 -11.83 0.12 -8.68
N GLN A 92 -12.36 -0.74 -9.55
CA GLN A 92 -13.81 -0.86 -9.76
C GLN A 92 -14.51 -1.48 -8.54
N GLU A 93 -13.85 -2.40 -7.81
CA GLU A 93 -14.36 -2.97 -6.55
C GLU A 93 -14.65 -1.90 -5.53
N GLN A 94 -13.64 -1.05 -5.28
CA GLN A 94 -13.70 -0.06 -4.22
C GLN A 94 -14.85 0.91 -4.47
N LYS A 95 -15.06 1.30 -5.74
CA LYS A 95 -16.16 2.20 -6.14
C LYS A 95 -17.54 1.59 -5.92
N ALA A 96 -17.72 0.30 -6.20
CA ALA A 96 -19.01 -0.36 -6.00
C ALA A 96 -19.36 -0.52 -4.50
N TYR A 97 -18.38 -0.88 -3.67
CA TYR A 97 -18.57 -1.00 -2.20
C TYR A 97 -18.82 0.34 -1.51
N THR A 98 -18.22 1.42 -2.02
CA THR A 98 -18.39 2.76 -1.43
C THR A 98 -19.85 3.22 -1.45
N LYS A 99 -20.64 2.81 -2.47
CA LYS A 99 -22.03 3.27 -2.62
C LYS A 99 -22.95 2.73 -1.51
N SER A 100 -22.91 1.44 -1.21
CA SER A 100 -23.74 0.86 -0.15
C SER A 100 -23.23 1.24 1.25
N GLY A 101 -21.91 1.34 1.43
CA GLY A 101 -21.31 1.84 2.66
C GLY A 101 -21.73 3.28 2.97
N SER A 102 -21.81 4.15 1.94
CA SER A 102 -22.21 5.55 2.12
C SER A 102 -23.65 5.70 2.63
N ILE A 103 -24.59 4.86 2.16
CA ILE A 103 -25.99 4.90 2.60
C ILE A 103 -26.08 4.53 4.09
N ALA A 104 -25.41 3.45 4.50
CA ALA A 104 -25.39 3.06 5.91
C ALA A 104 -24.72 4.13 6.79
N GLN A 105 -23.62 4.71 6.32
CA GLN A 105 -22.91 5.75 7.04
C GLN A 105 -23.76 7.02 7.21
N GLU A 106 -24.49 7.45 6.17
CA GLU A 106 -25.41 8.59 6.21
C GLU A 106 -26.54 8.40 7.24
N VAL A 107 -27.14 7.20 7.25
CA VAL A 107 -28.23 6.85 8.17
C VAL A 107 -27.75 6.76 9.62
N LEU A 108 -26.60 6.14 9.86
CA LEU A 108 -26.03 6.01 11.20
C LEU A 108 -25.56 7.36 11.76
N ALA A 109 -24.96 8.21 10.92
CA ALA A 109 -24.56 9.56 11.32
C ALA A 109 -25.77 10.42 11.71
N ASN A 110 -26.92 10.23 11.05
CA ASN A 110 -28.14 11.01 11.27
C ASN A 110 -29.26 10.21 11.95
N ILE A 111 -28.91 9.23 12.80
CA ILE A 111 -29.88 8.30 13.38
C ILE A 111 -31.00 9.02 14.16
N LYS A 112 -30.67 10.11 14.87
CA LYS A 112 -31.65 10.92 15.61
C LYS A 112 -32.72 11.51 14.68
N THR A 113 -32.32 11.98 13.50
CA THR A 113 -33.24 12.54 12.49
C THR A 113 -34.10 11.44 11.89
N VAL A 114 -33.53 10.29 11.56
CA VAL A 114 -34.27 9.15 11.01
C VAL A 114 -35.31 8.63 12.01
N MET A 115 -34.95 8.57 13.29
CA MET A 115 -35.88 8.21 14.37
C MET A 115 -36.98 9.26 14.55
N ALA A 116 -36.65 10.55 14.53
CA ALA A 116 -37.61 11.65 14.69
C ALA A 116 -38.70 11.67 13.61
N PHE A 117 -38.35 11.33 12.36
CA PHE A 117 -39.29 11.24 11.26
C PHE A 117 -39.88 9.83 11.04
N SER A 118 -39.62 8.87 11.94
CA SER A 118 -40.02 7.45 11.78
C SER A 118 -39.62 6.85 10.42
N GLY A 119 -38.50 7.31 9.86
CA GLY A 119 -38.04 6.98 8.50
C GLY A 119 -37.34 5.62 8.35
N GLN A 120 -37.29 4.82 9.42
CA GLN A 120 -36.53 3.56 9.50
C GLN A 120 -36.83 2.60 8.34
N ARG A 121 -38.12 2.38 8.03
CA ARG A 121 -38.54 1.48 6.94
C ARG A 121 -38.11 1.97 5.56
N LYS A 122 -38.11 3.29 5.34
CA LYS A 122 -37.69 3.91 4.08
C LYS A 122 -36.19 3.73 3.88
N GLU A 123 -35.40 4.01 4.90
CA GLU A 123 -33.94 3.85 4.84
C GLU A 123 -33.53 2.38 4.78
N PHE A 124 -34.26 1.48 5.45
CA PHE A 124 -34.05 0.03 5.34
C PHE A 124 -34.26 -0.45 3.90
N LYS A 125 -35.36 -0.03 3.24
CA LYS A 125 -35.61 -0.39 1.85
C LYS A 125 -34.55 0.17 0.90
N ARG A 126 -34.13 1.42 1.11
CA ARG A 126 -33.04 2.05 0.35
C ARG A 126 -31.72 1.30 0.50
N TYR A 127 -31.43 0.78 1.70
CA TYR A 127 -30.27 -0.07 1.94
C TYR A 127 -30.40 -1.44 1.28
N ASP A 128 -31.57 -2.06 1.33
CA ASP A 128 -31.86 -3.37 0.71
C ASP A 128 -31.71 -3.30 -0.82
N ASP A 129 -32.32 -2.29 -1.45
CA ASP A 129 -32.19 -2.02 -2.90
C ASP A 129 -30.71 -1.81 -3.30
N GLY A 130 -29.95 -1.07 -2.48
CA GLY A 130 -28.51 -0.88 -2.67
C GLY A 130 -27.69 -2.17 -2.46
N SER A 131 -28.14 -3.04 -1.57
CA SER A 131 -27.49 -4.32 -1.26
C SER A 131 -27.71 -5.36 -2.35
N VAL A 132 -28.91 -5.45 -2.94
CA VAL A 132 -29.21 -6.34 -4.08
C VAL A 132 -28.38 -5.95 -5.31
N PHE A 133 -28.23 -4.65 -5.56
CA PHE A 133 -27.36 -4.15 -6.62
C PHE A 133 -25.89 -4.54 -6.36
N ALA A 134 -25.40 -4.32 -5.13
CA ALA A 134 -24.04 -4.69 -4.73
C ALA A 134 -23.80 -6.21 -4.84
N LEU A 135 -24.78 -7.05 -4.46
CA LEU A 135 -24.70 -8.50 -4.57
C LEU A 135 -24.58 -8.95 -6.04
N THR A 136 -25.39 -8.38 -6.92
CA THR A 136 -25.41 -8.76 -8.35
C THR A 136 -24.12 -8.31 -9.05
N ALA A 137 -23.66 -7.09 -8.74
CA ALA A 137 -22.36 -6.59 -9.19
C ALA A 137 -21.20 -7.45 -8.64
N GLY A 138 -21.27 -7.84 -7.37
CA GLY A 138 -20.31 -8.71 -6.70
C GLY A 138 -20.23 -10.09 -7.34
N LYS A 139 -21.36 -10.73 -7.65
CA LYS A 139 -21.41 -12.03 -8.34
C LYS A 139 -20.81 -11.96 -9.75
N LYS A 140 -21.21 -10.95 -10.55
CA LYS A 140 -20.65 -10.75 -11.90
C LYS A 140 -19.14 -10.51 -11.82
N ARG A 141 -18.69 -9.73 -10.84
CA ARG A 141 -17.27 -9.47 -10.64
C ARG A 141 -16.48 -10.68 -10.16
N GLY A 142 -17.02 -11.45 -9.21
CA GLY A 142 -16.40 -12.69 -8.74
C GLY A 142 -16.15 -13.65 -9.90
N LEU A 143 -17.11 -13.76 -10.82
CA LEU A 143 -16.95 -14.55 -12.04
C LEU A 143 -15.85 -13.99 -12.95
N VAL A 144 -15.83 -12.68 -13.23
CA VAL A 144 -14.79 -12.05 -14.07
C VAL A 144 -13.41 -12.17 -13.43
N SER A 145 -13.31 -12.04 -12.11
CA SER A 145 -12.04 -12.16 -11.38
C SER A 145 -11.56 -13.60 -11.35
N ALA A 146 -12.45 -14.57 -11.19
CA ALA A 146 -12.12 -15.99 -11.24
C ALA A 146 -11.67 -16.41 -12.64
N ILE A 147 -12.37 -15.98 -13.70
CA ILE A 147 -11.96 -16.22 -15.09
C ILE A 147 -10.63 -15.54 -15.38
N GLY A 148 -10.46 -14.29 -14.92
CA GLY A 148 -9.22 -13.53 -15.06
C GLY A 148 -8.04 -14.25 -14.41
N ASN A 149 -8.21 -14.69 -13.16
CA ASN A 149 -7.18 -15.42 -12.42
C ASN A 149 -6.93 -16.83 -13.00
N GLY A 150 -7.96 -17.55 -13.44
CA GLY A 150 -7.82 -18.85 -14.09
C GLY A 150 -7.06 -18.78 -15.43
N THR A 151 -7.40 -17.80 -16.27
CA THR A 151 -6.68 -17.52 -17.53
C THR A 151 -5.21 -17.22 -17.27
N LEU A 152 -4.97 -16.52 -16.17
CA LEU A 152 -3.66 -16.15 -15.69
C LEU A 152 -2.75 -17.36 -15.38
N TRP A 153 -3.25 -18.25 -14.53
CA TRP A 153 -2.56 -19.48 -14.16
C TRP A 153 -2.38 -20.39 -15.37
N PHE A 154 -3.35 -20.41 -16.27
CA PHE A 154 -3.25 -21.14 -17.53
C PHE A 154 -2.06 -20.66 -18.38
N PHE A 155 -1.93 -19.35 -18.66
CA PHE A 155 -0.79 -18.82 -19.40
C PHE A 155 0.55 -19.04 -18.69
N ASN A 156 0.56 -19.01 -17.36
CA ASN A 156 1.75 -19.33 -16.57
C ASN A 156 2.21 -20.79 -16.81
N TYR A 157 1.30 -21.77 -16.72
CA TYR A 157 1.62 -23.17 -16.99
C TYR A 157 2.00 -23.42 -18.46
N VAL A 158 1.32 -22.77 -19.41
CA VAL A 158 1.65 -22.88 -20.84
C VAL A 158 3.07 -22.34 -21.10
N SER A 159 3.43 -21.20 -20.50
CA SER A 159 4.78 -20.64 -20.60
C SER A 159 5.84 -21.59 -20.02
N GLN A 160 5.55 -22.24 -18.88
CA GLN A 160 6.45 -23.24 -18.29
C GLN A 160 6.59 -24.49 -19.17
N ALA A 161 5.48 -24.98 -19.73
CA ALA A 161 5.49 -26.13 -20.63
C ALA A 161 6.28 -25.85 -21.91
N LEU A 162 6.12 -24.67 -22.51
CA LEU A 162 6.89 -24.24 -23.67
C LEU A 162 8.39 -24.11 -23.37
N ALA A 163 8.75 -23.58 -22.19
CA ALA A 163 10.14 -23.49 -21.76
C ALA A 163 10.80 -24.87 -21.64
N LEU A 164 10.10 -25.85 -21.06
CA LEU A 164 10.59 -27.23 -20.97
C LEU A 164 10.66 -27.91 -22.34
N TRP A 165 9.64 -27.76 -23.18
CA TRP A 165 9.63 -28.33 -24.53
C TRP A 165 10.78 -27.80 -25.39
N TYR A 166 10.97 -26.48 -25.42
CA TYR A 166 12.08 -25.86 -26.14
C TYR A 166 13.43 -26.23 -25.53
N GLY A 167 13.51 -26.33 -24.20
CA GLY A 167 14.69 -26.79 -23.49
C GLY A 167 15.11 -28.23 -23.85
N ILE A 168 14.15 -29.15 -23.94
CA ILE A 168 14.38 -30.54 -24.36
C ILE A 168 14.82 -30.57 -25.83
N LYS A 169 14.17 -29.79 -26.71
CA LYS A 169 14.56 -29.69 -28.12
C LYS A 169 16.02 -29.22 -28.27
N LEU A 170 16.43 -28.23 -27.47
CA LEU A 170 17.81 -27.70 -27.49
C LEU A 170 18.84 -28.75 -27.07
N ILE A 171 18.50 -29.63 -26.11
CA ILE A 171 19.35 -30.77 -25.71
C ILE A 171 19.50 -31.74 -26.89
N LEU A 172 18.38 -32.14 -27.51
CA LEU A 172 18.37 -33.11 -28.62
C LEU A 172 19.08 -32.59 -29.88
N ASP A 173 18.92 -31.30 -30.20
CA ASP A 173 19.59 -30.68 -31.35
C ASP A 173 21.09 -30.44 -31.07
N GLY A 174 21.46 -30.15 -29.82
CA GLY A 174 22.86 -30.04 -29.38
C GLY A 174 23.61 -31.38 -29.44
N GLU A 175 22.96 -32.47 -29.04
CA GLU A 175 23.50 -33.84 -29.17
C GLU A 175 23.71 -34.25 -30.63
N ARG A 176 22.81 -33.83 -31.53
CA ARG A 176 22.90 -34.12 -32.98
C ARG A 176 24.00 -33.37 -33.72
N THR A 177 24.34 -32.16 -33.26
CA THR A 177 25.24 -31.27 -34.02
C THR A 177 26.71 -31.39 -33.60
N CYS A 178 26.99 -31.74 -32.34
CA CYS A 178 28.37 -31.68 -31.81
C CYS A 178 29.06 -33.04 -31.58
N GLY A 179 28.37 -34.18 -31.60
CA GLY A 179 28.99 -35.53 -31.56
C GLY A 179 29.89 -35.83 -30.34
N THR A 180 30.08 -34.89 -29.42
CA THR A 180 30.91 -34.98 -28.22
C THR A 180 30.27 -34.02 -27.22
N GLU A 181 29.84 -34.58 -26.09
CA GLU A 181 29.31 -33.91 -24.88
C GLU A 181 28.70 -32.52 -25.11
N SER A 182 27.41 -32.50 -25.45
CA SER A 182 26.62 -31.28 -25.42
C SER A 182 26.80 -30.60 -24.06
N THR A 183 27.34 -29.38 -24.05
CA THR A 183 27.57 -28.56 -22.85
C THR A 183 26.27 -28.24 -22.09
N PHE A 184 25.13 -28.60 -22.68
CA PHE A 184 23.79 -28.41 -22.16
C PHE A 184 23.17 -29.77 -21.77
N THR A 185 23.48 -30.24 -20.56
CA THR A 185 22.91 -31.46 -19.98
C THR A 185 21.49 -31.21 -19.46
N SER A 186 20.69 -32.27 -19.30
CA SER A 186 19.38 -32.23 -18.60
C SER A 186 19.45 -31.57 -17.21
N GLN A 187 20.59 -31.68 -16.52
CA GLN A 187 20.85 -30.99 -15.25
C GLN A 187 20.86 -29.46 -15.41
N ASN A 188 21.52 -28.93 -16.45
CA ASN A 188 21.58 -27.50 -16.71
C ASN A 188 20.18 -26.95 -17.05
N LEU A 189 19.36 -27.72 -17.77
CA LEU A 189 17.96 -27.35 -18.03
C LEU A 189 17.17 -27.19 -16.73
N LEU A 190 17.28 -28.15 -15.80
CA LEU A 190 16.57 -28.09 -14.51
C LEU A 190 17.07 -26.92 -13.65
N ILE A 191 18.39 -26.68 -13.61
CA ILE A 191 18.99 -25.55 -12.90
C ILE A 191 18.43 -24.22 -13.45
N VAL A 192 18.41 -24.05 -14.77
CA VAL A 192 17.87 -22.85 -15.42
C VAL A 192 16.38 -22.70 -15.13
N TYR A 193 15.60 -23.77 -15.23
CA TYR A 193 14.16 -23.76 -14.96
C TYR A 193 13.83 -23.34 -13.52
N PHE A 194 14.42 -24.01 -12.53
CA PHE A 194 14.20 -23.67 -11.12
C PHE A 194 14.72 -22.28 -10.77
N SER A 195 15.87 -21.88 -11.33
CA SER A 195 16.41 -20.54 -11.11
C SER A 195 15.47 -19.45 -11.63
N ILE A 196 14.93 -19.59 -12.85
CA ILE A 196 13.95 -18.64 -13.39
C ILE A 196 12.67 -18.64 -12.53
N PHE A 197 12.16 -19.82 -12.16
CA PHE A 197 10.94 -19.95 -11.37
C PHE A 197 11.05 -19.27 -10.00
N PHE A 198 12.10 -19.60 -9.23
CA PHE A 198 12.36 -18.95 -7.94
C PHE A 198 12.71 -17.47 -8.11
N GLY A 199 13.49 -17.10 -9.14
CA GLY A 199 13.82 -15.72 -9.45
C GLY A 199 12.58 -14.84 -9.63
N LEU A 200 11.58 -15.34 -10.36
CA LEU A 200 10.31 -14.64 -10.60
C LEU A 200 9.42 -14.55 -9.35
N ILE A 201 9.32 -15.63 -8.55
CA ILE A 201 8.59 -15.60 -7.29
C ILE A 201 9.20 -14.55 -6.34
N ASN A 202 10.53 -14.52 -6.25
CA ASN A 202 11.25 -13.56 -5.41
C ASN A 202 11.04 -12.11 -5.89
N ILE A 203 10.96 -11.86 -7.20
CA ILE A 203 10.54 -10.53 -7.72
C ILE A 203 9.12 -10.19 -7.26
N GLY A 204 8.17 -11.12 -7.41
CA GLY A 204 6.78 -10.89 -7.00
C GLY A 204 6.66 -10.55 -5.51
N GLN A 205 7.40 -11.27 -4.65
CA GLN A 205 7.46 -10.99 -3.22
C GLN A 205 8.12 -9.63 -2.93
N SER A 206 9.21 -9.29 -3.62
CA SER A 206 9.84 -7.98 -3.48
C SER A 206 8.88 -6.84 -3.82
N LEU A 207 8.09 -6.96 -4.90
CA LEU A 207 7.10 -5.95 -5.27
C LEU A 207 6.05 -5.73 -4.17
N TYR A 208 5.60 -6.80 -3.52
CA TYR A 208 4.70 -6.70 -2.36
C TYR A 208 5.35 -5.95 -1.19
N TYR A 209 6.59 -6.28 -0.84
CA TYR A 209 7.28 -5.57 0.25
C TYR A 209 7.61 -4.12 -0.08
N LEU A 210 7.88 -3.79 -1.36
CA LEU A 210 8.06 -2.41 -1.81
C LEU A 210 6.79 -1.57 -1.61
N ASP A 211 5.60 -2.15 -1.81
CA ASP A 211 4.33 -1.46 -1.55
C ASP A 211 4.17 -1.15 -0.05
N VAL A 212 4.44 -2.11 0.83
CA VAL A 212 4.41 -1.91 2.29
C VAL A 212 5.40 -0.82 2.72
N ILE A 213 6.61 -0.81 2.15
CA ILE A 213 7.61 0.24 2.41
C ILE A 213 7.13 1.61 1.92
N SER A 214 6.46 1.67 0.77
CA SER A 214 5.88 2.89 0.21
C SER A 214 4.80 3.47 1.14
N ILE A 215 3.90 2.62 1.64
CA ILE A 215 2.87 2.99 2.62
C ILE A 215 3.52 3.51 3.91
N GLY A 216 4.52 2.80 4.43
CA GLY A 216 5.27 3.23 5.61
C GLY A 216 5.97 4.56 5.42
N ARG A 217 6.54 4.83 4.23
CA ARG A 217 7.14 6.13 3.90
C ARG A 217 6.10 7.26 3.91
N GLY A 218 4.91 7.01 3.38
CA GLY A 218 3.80 7.97 3.43
C GLY A 218 3.37 8.30 4.87
N ALA A 219 3.25 7.27 5.71
CA ALA A 219 2.97 7.41 7.14
C ALA A 219 4.07 8.18 7.88
N ALA A 220 5.34 7.87 7.61
CA ALA A 220 6.48 8.56 8.19
C ALA A 220 6.48 10.06 7.84
N ALA A 221 6.16 10.43 6.60
CA ALA A 221 6.10 11.84 6.18
C ALA A 221 5.07 12.65 6.99
N ALA A 222 3.92 12.05 7.30
CA ALA A 222 2.91 12.70 8.15
C ALA A 222 3.40 12.88 9.60
N ILE A 223 4.08 11.87 10.16
CA ILE A 223 4.66 11.93 11.52
C ILE A 223 5.74 13.00 11.59
N TYR A 224 6.70 12.99 10.67
CA TYR A 224 7.80 13.96 10.65
C TYR A 224 7.31 15.40 10.44
N LYS A 225 6.22 15.60 9.68
CA LYS A 225 5.59 16.92 9.56
C LYS A 225 5.16 17.52 10.91
N VAL A 226 4.77 16.70 11.88
CA VAL A 226 4.41 17.15 13.24
C VAL A 226 5.65 17.32 14.11
N ILE A 227 6.61 16.39 14.02
CA ILE A 227 7.86 16.44 14.81
C ILE A 227 8.70 17.67 14.44
N ASP A 228 8.81 17.97 13.15
CA ASP A 228 9.64 19.06 12.64
C ASP A 228 8.93 20.43 12.72
N ARG A 229 7.62 20.45 13.07
CA ARG A 229 6.87 21.70 13.24
C ARG A 229 7.26 22.36 14.55
N VAL A 230 7.84 23.57 14.43
CA VAL A 230 8.02 24.48 15.57
C VAL A 230 6.74 25.31 15.75
N PRO A 231 6.05 25.26 16.91
CA PRO A 231 4.86 26.06 17.16
C PRO A 231 5.21 27.55 17.30
N VAL A 232 4.25 28.42 16.95
CA VAL A 232 4.43 29.88 17.09
C VAL A 232 4.48 30.29 18.56
N ILE A 233 3.65 29.64 19.39
CA ILE A 233 3.66 29.77 20.84
C ILE A 233 4.23 28.46 21.38
N ASP A 234 5.49 28.49 21.79
CA ASP A 234 6.21 27.31 22.24
C ASP A 234 6.22 27.21 23.76
N SER A 235 5.48 26.22 24.29
CA SER A 235 5.39 25.96 25.72
C SER A 235 6.64 25.33 26.32
N TYR A 236 7.53 24.79 25.48
CA TYR A 236 8.79 24.15 25.89
C TYR A 236 10.00 25.06 25.68
N ALA A 237 9.82 26.26 25.12
CA ALA A 237 10.90 27.22 24.97
C ALA A 237 11.27 27.82 26.33
N ASP A 238 12.57 27.81 26.67
CA ASP A 238 13.10 28.48 27.87
C ASP A 238 13.29 29.99 27.64
N THR A 239 12.41 30.58 26.83
CA THR A 239 12.47 31.98 26.42
C THR A 239 11.32 32.74 27.05
N GLY A 240 11.66 33.82 27.75
CA GLY A 240 10.68 34.66 28.42
C GLY A 240 11.26 35.29 29.67
N ILE A 241 10.49 36.17 30.28
CA ILE A 241 10.88 36.80 31.55
C ILE A 241 10.23 35.98 32.67
N VAL A 242 11.05 35.31 33.47
CA VAL A 242 10.61 34.72 34.74
C VAL A 242 10.73 35.80 35.82
N PRO A 243 9.62 36.36 36.34
CA PRO A 243 9.68 37.43 37.33
C PRO A 243 10.35 36.95 38.61
N SER A 244 11.42 37.62 39.04
CA SER A 244 12.13 37.30 40.29
C SER A 244 11.39 37.77 41.54
N GLN A 245 10.41 38.67 41.37
CA GLN A 245 9.62 39.27 42.44
C GLN A 245 8.15 38.83 42.35
N ARG A 246 7.44 38.94 43.48
CA ARG A 246 6.03 38.54 43.59
C ARG A 246 5.17 39.46 42.72
N LEU A 247 4.41 38.88 41.81
CA LEU A 247 3.52 39.61 40.90
C LEU A 247 2.38 40.31 41.66
N SER A 248 2.12 41.57 41.34
CA SER A 248 1.01 42.35 41.92
C SER A 248 -0.37 41.95 41.37
N GLY A 249 -0.42 41.19 40.26
CA GLY A 249 -1.66 40.65 39.69
C GLY A 249 -2.49 41.63 38.84
N THR A 250 -1.97 42.82 38.52
CA THR A 250 -2.65 43.77 37.64
C THR A 250 -2.61 43.28 36.19
N VAL A 251 -3.77 43.25 35.52
CA VAL A 251 -3.92 42.85 34.11
C VAL A 251 -4.67 43.96 33.37
N GLU A 252 -4.17 44.36 32.20
CA GLU A 252 -4.76 45.38 31.35
C GLU A 252 -4.82 44.88 29.89
N PHE A 253 -5.90 45.21 29.19
CA PHE A 253 -6.08 44.90 27.77
C PHE A 253 -6.16 46.22 26.99
N LEU A 254 -5.29 46.40 26.00
CA LEU A 254 -5.19 47.65 25.22
C LEU A 254 -5.48 47.38 23.74
N ASN A 255 -6.62 47.87 23.24
CA ASN A 255 -7.04 47.79 21.83
C ASN A 255 -6.82 46.41 21.17
N VAL A 256 -7.22 45.34 21.85
CA VAL A 256 -7.02 43.97 21.37
C VAL A 256 -8.12 43.59 20.37
N THR A 257 -7.72 43.12 19.18
CA THR A 257 -8.60 42.48 18.19
C THR A 257 -8.14 41.04 18.00
N PHE A 258 -9.07 40.08 17.98
CA PHE A 258 -8.76 38.66 17.88
C PHE A 258 -9.73 37.96 16.93
N SER A 259 -9.22 36.98 16.18
CA SER A 259 -10.03 36.08 15.36
C SER A 259 -9.44 34.67 15.41
N TYR A 260 -10.30 33.65 15.44
CA TYR A 260 -9.87 32.26 15.49
C TYR A 260 -9.26 31.82 14.16
N PRO A 261 -8.13 31.10 14.15
CA PRO A 261 -7.49 30.65 12.91
C PRO A 261 -8.40 29.77 12.04
N SER A 262 -9.33 29.04 12.66
CA SER A 262 -10.27 28.14 11.99
C SER A 262 -11.45 28.87 11.31
N ARG A 263 -11.70 30.15 11.63
CA ARG A 263 -12.82 30.96 11.09
C ARG A 263 -12.42 32.43 10.97
N GLN A 264 -11.59 32.72 9.96
CA GLN A 264 -11.13 34.08 9.69
C GLN A 264 -12.26 35.02 9.21
N ASP A 265 -13.40 34.46 8.77
CA ASP A 265 -14.50 35.19 8.14
C ASP A 265 -15.48 35.83 9.14
N VAL A 266 -15.32 35.54 10.44
CA VAL A 266 -16.20 36.06 11.50
C VAL A 266 -15.38 37.07 12.33
N GLN A 267 -15.70 38.35 12.14
CA GLN A 267 -15.20 39.49 12.91
C GLN A 267 -16.37 40.24 13.54
#